data_AF-A0A9D1GVY8-F1
#
_entry.id   AF-A0A9D1GVY8-F1
#
_cell.length_a   1.000
_cell.length_b   1.000
_cell.length_c   1.000
_cell.angle_alpha   90.00
_cell.angle_beta   90.00
_cell.angle_gamma   90.00
#
_symmetry.space_group_name_H-M   'P 1'
#
loop_
_entity.id
_entity.type
_entity.pdbx_description
1 polymer ?
#
loop_
_entity_poly.entity_id
_entity_poly.type
_entity_poly.pdbx_seq_one_letter_code
_entity_poly.pdbx_strand_id
1 'polypeptide(L)'
;MDTQLPVVLTVTLALACLVAAVRIGLRFAAAGHRNALELARGRQVRRTGTCVRAEVLAVHALGDLEVQVLAEFETPGGRRIATGRIGLAEPLPTKAPEVGDLVRVWYLGEGGSDDEVQMDHDLDPAELAVAA
;
A
#
# COMPACT_ATOMS: atom_id res chain seq x y z
N MET A 1 34.50 23.45 -43.43
CA MET A 1 33.75 24.16 -42.36
C MET A 1 32.83 23.12 -41.72
N ASP A 2 33.38 22.16 -40.97
CA ASP A 2 32.67 20.90 -40.69
C ASP A 2 32.79 20.44 -39.23
N THR A 3 32.82 21.39 -38.29
CA THR A 3 32.89 21.09 -36.84
C THR A 3 31.60 21.44 -36.08
N GLN A 4 30.61 22.07 -36.72
CA GLN A 4 29.38 22.51 -36.04
C GLN A 4 28.33 21.41 -35.83
N LEU A 5 28.24 20.43 -36.73
CA LEU A 5 27.27 19.32 -36.63
C LEU A 5 27.45 18.39 -35.42
N PRO A 6 28.67 17.95 -35.05
CA PRO A 6 28.83 17.05 -33.91
C PRO A 6 28.48 17.75 -32.58
N VAL A 7 28.87 19.01 -32.41
CA VAL A 7 28.67 19.76 -31.15
C VAL A 7 27.18 19.97 -30.84
N VAL A 8 26.38 20.33 -31.86
CA VAL A 8 24.93 20.53 -31.69
C VAL A 8 24.24 19.23 -31.30
N LEU A 9 24.67 18.10 -31.84
CA LEU A 9 24.10 16.78 -31.53
C LEU A 9 24.45 16.33 -30.10
N THR A 10 25.68 16.57 -29.64
CA THR A 10 26.07 16.24 -28.25
C THR A 10 25.32 17.10 -27.24
N VAL A 11 25.15 18.40 -27.52
CA VAL A 11 24.43 19.32 -26.63
C VAL A 11 22.94 18.99 -26.54
N THR A 12 22.31 18.67 -27.67
CA THR A 12 20.89 18.28 -27.69
C THR A 12 20.63 16.94 -27.00
N LEU A 13 21.51 15.95 -27.19
CA LEU A 13 21.41 14.67 -26.50
C LEU A 13 21.61 14.81 -24.99
N ALA A 14 22.62 15.58 -24.56
CA ALA A 14 22.87 15.83 -23.14
C ALA A 14 21.68 16.54 -22.48
N LEU A 15 21.08 17.53 -23.16
CA LEU A 15 19.90 18.23 -22.68
C LEU A 15 18.69 17.30 -22.57
N ALA A 16 18.47 16.43 -23.56
CA ALA A 16 17.37 15.46 -23.53
C ALA A 16 17.52 14.46 -22.38
N CYS A 17 18.72 13.95 -22.12
CA CYS A 17 19.00 13.09 -20.98
C CYS A 17 18.74 13.79 -19.64
N LEU A 18 19.13 15.06 -19.51
CA LEU A 18 18.91 15.82 -18.29
C LEU A 18 17.41 16.05 -18.02
N VAL A 19 16.64 16.39 -19.05
CA VAL A 19 15.18 16.55 -18.94
C VAL A 19 14.49 15.24 -18.58
N ALA A 20 14.94 14.11 -19.17
CA ALA A 20 14.42 12.79 -18.83
C ALA A 20 14.72 12.43 -17.36
N ALA A 21 15.95 12.65 -16.90
CA ALA A 21 16.35 12.40 -15.52
C ALA A 21 15.54 13.24 -14.52
N VAL A 22 15.33 14.54 -14.81
CA VAL A 22 14.52 15.42 -13.97
C VAL A 22 13.06 14.97 -13.94
N ARG A 23 12.47 14.58 -15.07
CA ARG A 23 11.10 14.06 -15.12
C ARG A 23 10.95 12.74 -14.35
N ILE A 24 11.92 11.85 -14.47
CA ILE A 24 11.95 10.59 -13.72
C ILE A 24 12.04 10.89 -12.22
N GLY A 25 12.96 11.76 -11.80
CA GLY A 25 13.12 12.19 -10.42
C GLY A 25 11.85 12.82 -9.83
N LEU A 26 11.18 13.70 -10.59
CA LEU A 26 9.91 14.31 -10.19
C LEU A 26 8.78 13.28 -10.03
N ARG A 27 8.72 12.26 -10.90
CA ARG A 27 7.74 11.18 -10.78
C ARG A 27 7.98 10.32 -9.54
N PHE A 28 9.23 9.99 -9.25
CA PHE A 28 9.59 9.27 -8.02
C PHE A 28 9.34 10.10 -6.76
N ALA A 29 9.61 11.40 -6.78
CA ALA A 29 9.30 12.29 -5.65
C ALA A 29 7.79 12.40 -5.41
N ALA A 30 6.99 12.51 -6.48
CA ALA A 30 5.53 12.55 -6.37
C ALA A 30 4.96 11.21 -5.87
N ALA A 31 5.50 10.08 -6.33
CA ALA A 31 5.13 8.75 -5.83
C ALA A 31 5.52 8.60 -4.34
N GLY A 32 6.72 9.02 -3.97
CA GLY A 32 7.20 8.98 -2.59
C GLY A 32 6.34 9.82 -1.63
N HIS A 33 5.86 11.00 -2.06
CA HIS A 33 5.01 11.84 -1.22
C HIS A 33 3.62 11.23 -0.98
N ARG A 34 3.03 10.57 -1.99
CA ARG A 34 1.76 9.85 -1.84
C ARG A 34 1.90 8.66 -0.90
N ASN A 35 2.96 7.86 -1.09
CA ASN A 35 3.26 6.73 -0.21
C ASN A 35 3.51 7.19 1.24
N ALA A 36 4.17 8.32 1.45
CA ALA A 36 4.40 8.88 2.79
C ALA A 36 3.10 9.32 3.47
N LEU A 37 2.16 9.89 2.71
CA LEU A 37 0.82 10.25 3.21
C LEU A 37 0.00 9.01 3.54
N GLU A 38 -0.01 7.99 2.69
CA GLU A 38 -0.68 6.72 2.95
C GLU A 38 -0.09 6.01 4.18
N LEU A 39 1.22 6.00 4.34
CA LEU A 39 1.90 5.47 5.54
C LEU A 39 1.59 6.28 6.81
N ALA A 40 1.43 7.60 6.69
CA ALA A 40 1.05 8.45 7.83
C ALA A 40 -0.40 8.19 8.25
N ARG A 41 -1.31 8.04 7.28
CA ARG A 41 -2.71 7.73 7.53
C ARG A 41 -2.91 6.31 8.05
N GLY A 42 -2.25 5.31 7.47
CA GLY A 42 -2.26 3.94 7.97
C GLY A 42 -1.75 3.85 9.42
N ARG A 43 -0.73 4.65 9.78
CA ARG A 43 -0.28 4.77 11.18
C ARG A 43 -1.30 5.44 12.09
N GLN A 44 -2.05 6.42 11.60
CA GLN A 44 -3.13 7.04 12.35
C GLN A 44 -4.26 6.05 12.59
N VAL A 45 -4.73 5.36 11.56
CA VAL A 45 -5.77 4.31 11.65
C VAL A 45 -5.35 3.19 12.61
N ARG A 46 -4.08 2.75 12.60
CA ARG A 46 -3.59 1.78 13.59
C ARG A 46 -3.57 2.29 15.02
N ARG A 47 -3.38 3.60 15.24
CA ARG A 47 -3.34 4.19 16.58
C ARG A 47 -4.72 4.48 17.16
N THR A 48 -5.68 4.87 16.32
CA THR A 48 -6.99 5.35 16.78
C THR A 48 -8.16 4.49 16.33
N GLY A 49 -7.93 3.57 15.39
CA GLY A 49 -8.95 2.68 14.84
C GLY A 49 -9.23 1.47 15.72
N THR A 50 -10.38 0.86 15.48
CA THR A 50 -10.75 -0.40 16.11
C THR A 50 -10.10 -1.53 15.33
N CYS A 51 -9.37 -2.41 16.02
CA CYS A 51 -8.76 -3.59 15.44
C CYS A 51 -9.69 -4.79 15.59
N VAL A 52 -10.03 -5.44 14.49
CA VAL A 52 -10.82 -6.67 14.47
C VAL A 52 -10.15 -7.73 13.61
N ARG A 53 -10.54 -8.99 13.83
CA ARG A 53 -10.18 -10.09 12.95
C ARG A 53 -11.22 -10.15 11.82
N ALA A 54 -10.74 -10.31 10.60
CA ALA A 54 -11.58 -10.45 9.43
C ALA A 54 -11.17 -11.69 8.64
N GLU A 55 -12.15 -12.37 8.07
CA GLU A 55 -11.95 -13.52 7.20
C GLU A 55 -11.77 -13.05 5.75
N VAL A 56 -10.71 -13.52 5.10
CA VAL A 56 -10.44 -13.20 3.71
C VAL A 56 -11.44 -13.91 2.81
N LEU A 57 -12.27 -13.14 2.10
CA LEU A 57 -13.23 -13.62 1.12
C LEU A 57 -12.62 -13.74 -0.28
N ALA A 58 -11.72 -12.82 -0.63
CA ALA A 58 -11.09 -12.79 -1.95
C ALA A 58 -9.72 -12.13 -1.88
N VAL A 59 -8.82 -12.59 -2.76
CA VAL A 59 -7.48 -12.02 -2.94
C VAL A 59 -7.26 -11.78 -4.43
N HIS A 60 -6.90 -10.56 -4.78
CA HIS A 60 -6.57 -10.16 -6.14
C HIS A 60 -5.12 -9.67 -6.18
N ALA A 61 -4.28 -10.32 -6.99
CA ALA A 61 -2.92 -9.84 -7.22
C ALA A 61 -2.96 -8.51 -7.99
N LEU A 62 -2.32 -7.47 -7.43
CA LEU A 62 -2.13 -6.18 -8.10
C LEU A 62 -0.74 -6.05 -8.73
N GLY A 63 0.20 -6.89 -8.30
CA GLY A 63 1.54 -7.02 -8.85
C GLY A 63 2.35 -8.05 -8.06
N ASP A 64 3.65 -8.12 -8.30
CA ASP A 64 4.53 -9.11 -7.67
C ASP A 64 4.70 -8.91 -6.16
N LEU A 65 4.40 -7.70 -5.66
CA LEU A 65 4.64 -7.30 -4.27
C LEU A 65 3.40 -6.71 -3.59
N GLU A 66 2.20 -6.86 -4.17
CA GLU A 66 0.99 -6.30 -3.60
C GLU A 66 -0.24 -7.13 -3.96
N VAL A 67 -1.08 -7.38 -2.95
CA VAL A 67 -2.39 -8.01 -3.10
C VAL A 67 -3.48 -7.12 -2.55
N GLN A 68 -4.61 -7.10 -3.24
CA GLN A 68 -5.85 -6.56 -2.74
C GLN A 68 -6.64 -7.67 -2.07
N VAL A 69 -7.06 -7.44 -0.83
CA VAL A 69 -7.77 -8.39 0.01
C VAL A 69 -9.15 -7.84 0.28
N LEU A 70 -10.17 -8.67 0.04
CA LEU A 70 -11.53 -8.46 0.50
C LEU A 70 -11.71 -9.27 1.77
N ALA A 71 -12.07 -8.63 2.88
CA ALA A 71 -12.24 -9.32 4.15
C ALA A 71 -13.57 -8.97 4.83
N GLU A 72 -14.18 -9.96 5.46
CA GLU A 72 -15.44 -9.84 6.20
C GLU A 72 -15.18 -9.87 7.71
N PHE A 73 -15.84 -8.96 8.44
CA PHE A 73 -15.75 -8.88 9.90
C PHE A 73 -17.08 -8.44 10.52
N GLU A 74 -17.25 -8.68 11.82
CA GLU A 74 -18.40 -8.23 12.58
C GLU A 74 -18.08 -6.93 13.32
N THR A 75 -19.02 -5.98 13.28
CA THR A 75 -19.03 -4.78 14.11
C THR A 75 -20.31 -4.75 14.94
N PRO A 76 -20.43 -3.86 15.94
CA PRO A 76 -21.68 -3.70 16.69
C PRO A 76 -22.89 -3.37 15.81
N GLY A 77 -22.67 -2.79 14.61
CA GLY A 77 -23.70 -2.49 13.62
C GLY A 77 -24.02 -3.64 12.67
N GLY A 78 -23.36 -4.78 12.81
CA GLY A 78 -23.54 -5.98 11.99
C GLY A 78 -22.31 -6.37 11.17
N ARG A 79 -22.53 -7.30 10.24
CA ARG A 79 -21.49 -7.83 9.36
C ARG A 79 -21.08 -6.80 8.31
N ARG A 80 -19.78 -6.63 8.12
CA ARG A 80 -19.16 -5.64 7.23
C ARG A 80 -18.11 -6.30 6.34
N ILE A 81 -17.89 -5.70 5.17
CA ILE A 81 -16.88 -6.12 4.22
C ILE A 81 -15.99 -4.92 3.95
N ALA A 82 -14.69 -5.09 4.08
CA ALA A 82 -13.70 -4.10 3.70
C ALA A 82 -12.79 -4.63 2.60
N THR A 83 -12.25 -3.69 1.83
CA THR A 83 -11.20 -3.97 0.85
C THR A 83 -9.95 -3.22 1.26
N GLY A 84 -8.83 -3.92 1.38
CA GLY A 84 -7.54 -3.34 1.72
C GLY A 84 -6.45 -3.81 0.77
N ARG A 85 -5.36 -3.05 0.71
CA ARG A 85 -4.13 -3.48 0.04
C ARG A 85 -3.13 -3.95 1.08
N ILE A 86 -2.54 -5.11 0.84
CA ILE A 86 -1.46 -5.65 1.65
C ILE A 86 -0.22 -5.70 0.78
N GLY A 87 0.77 -4.89 1.17
CA GLY A 87 2.10 -4.95 0.59
C GLY A 87 2.79 -6.24 1.02
N LEU A 88 3.36 -6.95 0.07
CA LEU A 88 4.23 -8.11 0.30
C LEU A 88 5.71 -7.67 0.35
N ALA A 89 5.99 -6.43 0.75
CA ALA A 89 7.35 -5.88 0.85
C ALA A 89 7.74 -5.66 2.33
N GLU A 90 9.04 -5.82 2.62
CA GLU A 90 9.62 -6.15 3.93
C GLU A 90 9.10 -5.43 5.21
N PRO A 91 9.01 -6.16 6.35
CA PRO A 91 9.17 -7.61 6.45
C PRO A 91 8.02 -8.30 5.71
N LEU A 92 8.38 -9.20 4.80
CA LEU A 92 7.39 -9.90 3.99
C LEU A 92 6.52 -10.70 4.95
N PRO A 93 5.18 -10.63 4.84
CA PRO A 93 4.40 -11.74 5.36
C PRO A 93 4.95 -13.01 4.71
N THR A 94 5.31 -14.01 5.53
CA THR A 94 5.99 -15.24 5.08
C THR A 94 5.21 -15.97 3.96
N LYS A 95 3.93 -15.64 3.83
CA LYS A 95 3.00 -16.13 2.81
C LYS A 95 2.03 -15.01 2.46
N ALA A 96 1.61 -14.91 1.20
CA ALA A 96 0.48 -14.05 0.84
C ALA A 96 -0.82 -14.61 1.45
N PRO A 97 -1.80 -13.76 1.82
CA PRO A 97 -3.10 -14.21 2.27
C PRO A 97 -3.78 -15.09 1.24
N GLU A 98 -4.46 -16.13 1.72
CA GLU A 98 -5.36 -16.98 0.95
C GLU A 98 -6.81 -16.77 1.41
N VAL A 99 -7.75 -17.19 0.56
CA VAL A 99 -9.17 -17.16 0.92
C VAL A 99 -9.40 -18.10 2.10
N GLY A 100 -10.10 -17.60 3.12
CA GLY A 100 -10.31 -18.26 4.41
C GLY A 100 -9.24 -17.95 5.47
N ASP A 101 -8.16 -17.26 5.12
CA ASP A 101 -7.20 -16.78 6.12
C ASP A 101 -7.82 -15.68 6.98
N LEU A 102 -7.29 -15.51 8.19
CA LEU A 102 -7.66 -14.42 9.08
C LEU A 102 -6.64 -13.30 8.99
N VAL A 103 -7.11 -12.11 8.66
CA VAL A 103 -6.31 -10.87 8.62
C VAL A 103 -6.76 -9.90 9.70
N ARG A 104 -5.88 -8.97 10.08
CA ARG A 104 -6.26 -7.86 10.96
C ARG A 104 -6.75 -6.69 10.13
N VAL A 105 -7.90 -6.16 10.54
CA VAL A 105 -8.53 -4.99 9.93
C VAL A 105 -8.61 -3.91 10.99
N TRP A 106 -7.98 -2.77 10.72
CA TRP A 106 -8.18 -1.55 11.48
C TRP A 106 -9.09 -0.64 10.68
N TYR A 107 -10.19 -0.22 11.31
CA TYR A 107 -11.12 0.73 10.73
C TYR A 107 -11.40 1.90 11.68
N LEU A 108 -11.76 3.04 11.10
CA LEU A 108 -12.33 4.18 11.82
C LEU A 108 -13.82 4.27 11.49
N GLY A 109 -14.67 4.59 12.46
CA GLY A 109 -16.11 4.68 12.25
C GLY A 109 -16.82 3.33 12.42
N GLU A 110 -17.65 2.93 11.45
CA GLU A 110 -18.50 1.72 11.53
C GLU A 110 -17.98 0.53 10.69
N GLY A 111 -16.89 0.71 9.94
CA GLY A 111 -16.29 -0.31 9.09
C GLY A 111 -16.98 -0.46 7.72
N GLY A 112 -17.55 0.62 7.17
CA GLY A 112 -18.19 0.63 5.85
C GLY A 112 -17.21 0.70 4.67
N SER A 113 -17.73 0.60 3.44
CA SER A 113 -16.92 0.68 2.20
C SER A 113 -16.24 2.04 1.99
N ASP A 114 -16.77 3.08 2.63
CA ASP A 114 -16.25 4.45 2.58
C ASP A 114 -15.30 4.76 3.76
N ASP A 115 -15.14 3.83 4.71
CA ASP A 115 -14.27 4.02 5.86
C ASP A 115 -12.82 3.72 5.48
N GLU A 116 -11.89 4.46 6.09
CA GLU A 116 -10.47 4.25 5.86
C GLU A 116 -10.03 2.98 6.58
N VAL A 117 -9.74 1.93 5.80
CA VAL A 117 -9.39 0.61 6.30
C VAL A 117 -7.93 0.28 6.03
N GLN A 118 -7.20 -0.07 7.09
CA GLN A 118 -5.86 -0.65 6.98
C GLN A 118 -5.94 -2.15 7.27
N MET A 119 -5.35 -2.97 6.40
CA MET A 119 -5.21 -4.40 6.62
C MET A 119 -3.74 -4.78 6.86
N ASP A 120 -3.51 -5.79 7.69
CA ASP A 120 -2.20 -6.41 7.88
C ASP A 120 -2.35 -7.94 7.93
N HIS A 121 -1.35 -8.60 7.36
CA HIS A 121 -1.25 -10.06 7.28
C HIS A 121 -0.35 -10.64 8.38
N ASP A 122 0.44 -9.82 9.09
CA ASP A 122 1.38 -10.35 10.08
C ASP A 122 0.72 -10.51 11.47
N LEU A 123 0.61 -11.75 11.91
CA LEU A 123 0.23 -12.14 13.26
C LEU A 123 1.53 -12.42 14.03
N ASP A 124 2.11 -11.38 14.63
CA ASP A 124 3.04 -11.61 15.73
C ASP A 124 2.21 -12.15 16.92
N PRO A 125 2.40 -13.41 17.36
CA PRO A 125 1.60 -13.99 18.42
C PRO A 125 1.74 -13.27 19.76
N ALA A 126 2.77 -12.45 19.93
CA ALA A 126 2.94 -11.61 21.12
C ALA A 126 1.93 -10.44 21.20
N GLU A 127 1.46 -9.92 20.06
CA GLU A 127 0.44 -8.87 20.02
C GLU A 127 -0.99 -9.40 20.18
N LEU A 128 -1.22 -10.69 19.93
CA LEU A 128 -2.52 -11.35 20.11
C LEU A 128 -3.02 -11.33 21.56
N ALA A 129 -2.12 -11.16 22.53
CA ALA A 129 -2.46 -11.12 23.94
C ALA A 129 -2.96 -9.74 24.44
N VAL A 130 -2.79 -8.67 23.64
CA VAL A 130 -3.07 -7.29 24.08
C VAL A 130 -4.41 -6.76 23.54
N ALA A 131 -4.97 -7.42 22.53
CA ALA A 131 -6.23 -7.02 21.88
C ALA A 131 -7.47 -7.79 22.39
N ALA A 132 -7.37 -8.48 23.53
CA ALA A 132 -8.47 -9.21 24.18
C ALA A 132 -9.12 -8.38 25.29
#